data_AF-A0A835M1W5-F1
#
_entry.id   AF-A0A835M1W5-F1
#
_cell.length_a   1.000
_cell.length_b   1.000
_cell.length_c   1.000
_cell.angle_alpha   90.00
_cell.angle_beta   90.00
_cell.angle_gamma   90.00
#
_symmetry.space_group_name_H-M   'P 1'
#
loop_
_entity.id
_entity.type
_entity.pdbx_description
1 polymer ?
#
loop_
_entity_poly.entity_id
_entity_poly.type
_entity_poly.pdbx_seq_one_letter_code
_entity_poly.pdbx_strand_id
1 'polypeptide(L)'
;MAASKFQEVAALAFFNWGNVHMCAARKRIPLDDNASKEVITAQLQLAYDWVKEKYALAGEKYEEALKIKPDFYEGLLALGQQHFETAKLQWSFTLANKVCRIYIEWVVDSIILLQFANCNRLPYGLASPCDLKINNASDGLEVRSCPVS
;
A
#
# COMPACT_ATOMS: atom_id res chain seq x y z
N MET A 1 -28.89 12.90 18.53
CA MET A 1 -28.61 12.26 19.84
C MET A 1 -27.11 12.22 20.10
N ALA A 2 -26.66 12.49 21.32
CA ALA A 2 -25.23 12.59 21.67
C ALA A 2 -24.41 11.33 21.37
N ALA A 3 -25.00 10.13 21.53
CA ALA A 3 -24.34 8.85 21.26
C ALA A 3 -23.71 8.77 19.85
N SER A 4 -24.44 9.21 18.81
CA SER A 4 -23.93 9.23 17.43
C SER A 4 -22.68 10.09 17.23
N LYS A 5 -22.56 11.20 17.98
CA LYS A 5 -21.38 12.08 17.91
C LYS A 5 -20.18 11.45 18.62
N PHE A 6 -20.41 10.70 19.70
CA PHE A 6 -19.32 9.96 20.35
C PHE A 6 -18.81 8.80 19.49
N GLN A 7 -19.70 8.09 18.81
CA GLN A 7 -19.32 7.05 17.84
C GLN A 7 -18.45 7.63 16.72
N GLU A 8 -18.83 8.79 16.17
CA GLU A 8 -18.05 9.49 15.14
C GLU A 8 -16.62 9.77 15.59
N VAL A 9 -16.46 10.40 16.77
CA VAL A 9 -15.15 10.77 17.31
C VAL A 9 -14.32 9.52 17.66
N ALA A 10 -14.96 8.47 18.16
CA ALA A 10 -14.29 7.21 18.47
C ALA A 10 -13.78 6.51 17.19
N ALA A 11 -14.61 6.41 16.15
CA ALA A 11 -14.21 5.87 14.85
C ALA A 11 -13.05 6.69 14.24
N LEU A 12 -13.12 8.02 14.31
CA LEU A 12 -12.07 8.92 13.82
C LEU A 12 -10.74 8.74 14.57
N ALA A 13 -10.78 8.46 15.89
CA ALA A 13 -9.58 8.20 16.67
C ALA A 13 -8.85 6.93 16.19
N PHE A 14 -9.59 5.83 15.97
CA PHE A 14 -9.01 4.60 15.43
C PHE A 14 -8.50 4.77 14.00
N PHE A 15 -9.25 5.48 13.15
CA PHE A 15 -8.79 5.82 11.80
C PHE A 15 -7.48 6.62 11.81
N ASN A 16 -7.39 7.66 12.64
CA ASN A 16 -6.17 8.45 12.75
C ASN A 16 -5.00 7.61 13.28
N TRP A 17 -5.25 6.67 14.20
CA TRP A 17 -4.23 5.72 14.65
C TRP A 17 -3.76 4.80 13.51
N GLY A 18 -4.68 4.26 12.70
CA GLY A 18 -4.33 3.50 11.51
C GLY A 18 -3.43 4.31 10.54
N ASN A 19 -3.75 5.59 10.34
CA ASN A 19 -2.94 6.48 9.52
C ASN A 19 -1.54 6.72 10.06
N VAL A 20 -1.35 6.72 11.39
CA VAL A 20 -0.02 6.76 12.01
C VAL A 20 0.81 5.55 11.60
N HIS A 21 0.21 4.35 11.58
CA HIS A 21 0.89 3.13 11.12
C HIS A 21 1.22 3.19 9.62
N MET A 22 0.29 3.65 8.76
CA MET A 22 0.56 3.87 7.33
C MET A 22 1.69 4.89 7.11
N CYS A 23 1.76 5.95 7.90
CA CYS A 23 2.85 6.92 7.86
C CYS A 23 4.18 6.33 8.32
N ALA A 24 4.18 5.50 9.36
CA ALA A 24 5.37 4.80 9.84
C ALA A 24 5.92 3.82 8.79
N ALA A 25 5.05 3.16 8.03
CA ALA A 25 5.42 2.28 6.93
C ALA A 25 6.19 3.01 5.80
N ARG A 26 5.89 4.29 5.56
CA ARG A 26 6.55 5.11 4.52
C ARG A 26 7.94 5.63 4.93
N LYS A 27 8.35 5.45 6.19
CA LYS A 27 9.68 5.87 6.62
C LYS A 27 10.72 4.96 5.97
N ARG A 28 11.67 5.58 5.26
CA ARG A 28 12.75 4.86 4.60
C ARG A 28 13.71 4.30 5.63
N ILE A 29 14.10 3.04 5.47
CA ILE A 29 15.28 2.49 6.13
C ILE A 29 16.48 2.95 5.32
N PRO A 30 17.47 3.62 5.93
CA PRO A 30 18.70 3.99 5.25
C PRO A 30 19.39 2.73 4.73
N LEU A 31 19.67 2.70 3.43
CA LEU A 31 20.50 1.68 2.81
C LEU A 31 21.90 2.28 2.65
N ASP A 32 22.93 1.48 2.93
CA ASP A 32 24.32 1.85 2.67
C ASP A 32 24.71 1.33 1.29
N ASP A 33 24.90 2.25 0.33
CA ASP A 33 25.24 1.93 -1.05
C ASP A 33 26.65 1.29 -1.19
N ASN A 34 27.49 1.39 -0.15
CA ASN A 34 28.81 0.75 -0.11
C ASN A 34 28.78 -0.63 0.58
N ALA A 35 27.63 -1.07 1.09
CA ALA A 35 27.51 -2.34 1.78
C ALA A 35 27.55 -3.54 0.83
N SER A 36 27.93 -4.72 1.34
CA SER A 36 27.91 -5.93 0.52
C SER A 36 26.49 -6.31 0.13
N LYS A 37 26.37 -7.08 -0.95
CA LYS A 37 25.07 -7.54 -1.48
C LYS A 37 24.25 -8.31 -0.43
N GLU A 38 24.92 -9.07 0.43
CA GLU A 38 24.30 -9.84 1.52
C GLU A 38 23.70 -8.90 2.58
N VAL A 39 24.42 -7.83 2.94
CA VAL A 39 23.94 -6.82 3.89
C VAL A 39 22.74 -6.06 3.32
N ILE A 40 22.79 -5.67 2.05
CA ILE A 40 21.67 -5.01 1.36
C ILE A 40 20.44 -5.93 1.32
N THR A 41 20.63 -7.21 1.04
CA THR A 41 19.52 -8.20 1.00
C THR A 41 18.88 -8.36 2.38
N ALA A 42 19.68 -8.46 3.44
CA ALA A 42 19.18 -8.55 4.82
C ALA A 42 18.43 -7.27 5.23
N GLN A 43 18.94 -6.08 4.88
CA GLN A 43 18.26 -4.81 5.14
C GLN A 43 16.92 -4.72 4.38
N LEU A 44 16.86 -5.18 3.14
CA LEU A 44 15.63 -5.21 2.35
C LEU A 44 14.57 -6.15 2.95
N GLN A 45 15.00 -7.31 3.46
CA GLN A 45 14.12 -8.24 4.17
C GLN A 45 13.53 -7.59 5.43
N LEU A 46 14.38 -6.98 6.26
CA LEU A 46 13.94 -6.27 7.46
C LEU A 46 12.98 -5.11 7.12
N ALA A 47 13.26 -4.40 6.02
CA ALA A 47 12.37 -3.36 5.53
C ALA A 47 11.01 -3.89 5.09
N TYR A 48 10.99 -5.00 4.36
CA TYR A 48 9.76 -5.67 3.96
C TYR A 48 8.93 -6.09 5.19
N ASP A 49 9.56 -6.75 6.16
CA ASP A 49 8.86 -7.24 7.36
C ASP A 49 8.30 -6.07 8.20
N TRP A 50 9.07 -4.98 8.33
CA TRP A 50 8.60 -3.76 8.99
C TRP A 50 7.37 -3.17 8.31
N VAL A 51 7.40 -2.97 7.00
CA VAL A 51 6.27 -2.36 6.25
C VAL A 51 5.04 -3.26 6.33
N LYS A 52 5.23 -4.58 6.18
CA LYS A 52 4.16 -5.58 6.31
C LYS A 52 3.49 -5.53 7.69
N GLU A 53 4.28 -5.45 8.76
CA GLU A 53 3.76 -5.31 10.12
C GLU A 53 2.94 -4.01 10.28
N LYS A 54 3.45 -2.89 9.78
CA LYS A 54 2.74 -1.61 9.88
C LYS A 54 1.43 -1.59 9.09
N TYR A 55 1.39 -2.23 7.92
CA TYR A 55 0.13 -2.38 7.18
C TYR A 55 -0.88 -3.26 7.90
N ALA A 56 -0.44 -4.35 8.55
CA ALA A 56 -1.33 -5.18 9.36
C ALA A 56 -1.95 -4.38 10.53
N LEU A 57 -1.11 -3.65 11.28
CA LEU A 57 -1.57 -2.79 12.37
C LEU A 57 -2.52 -1.69 11.89
N ALA A 58 -2.27 -1.11 10.71
CA ALA A 58 -3.18 -0.13 10.12
C ALA A 58 -4.56 -0.74 9.82
N GLY A 59 -4.58 -1.92 9.18
CA GLY A 59 -5.80 -2.66 8.86
C GLY A 59 -6.65 -2.95 10.10
N GLU A 60 -6.01 -3.47 11.16
CA GLU A 60 -6.69 -3.72 12.44
C GLU A 60 -7.37 -2.45 13.00
N LYS A 61 -6.69 -1.30 12.96
CA LYS A 61 -7.28 -0.05 13.45
C LYS A 61 -8.43 0.44 12.57
N TYR A 62 -8.35 0.28 11.26
CA TYR A 62 -9.47 0.62 10.37
C TYR A 62 -10.67 -0.30 10.59
N GLU A 63 -10.45 -1.60 10.81
CA GLU A 63 -11.51 -2.53 11.17
C GLU A 63 -12.17 -2.15 12.51
N GLU A 64 -11.40 -1.77 13.54
CA GLU A 64 -11.96 -1.26 14.80
C GLU A 64 -12.80 0.02 14.60
N ALA A 65 -12.38 0.93 13.72
CA ALA A 65 -13.18 2.10 13.38
C ALA A 65 -14.54 1.71 12.76
N LEU A 66 -14.54 0.71 11.88
CA LEU A 66 -15.75 0.20 11.22
C LEU A 66 -16.66 -0.61 12.16
N LYS A 67 -16.11 -1.29 13.18
CA LYS A 67 -16.91 -1.94 14.23
C LYS A 67 -17.70 -0.91 15.05
N ILE A 68 -17.11 0.26 15.30
CA ILE A 68 -17.77 1.36 16.03
C ILE A 68 -18.81 2.05 15.14
N LYS A 69 -18.46 2.30 13.87
CA LYS A 69 -19.31 2.99 12.91
C LYS A 69 -19.19 2.31 11.53
N PRO A 70 -20.11 1.38 11.19
CA PRO A 70 -20.05 0.66 9.92
C PRO A 70 -20.24 1.53 8.67
N ASP A 71 -20.90 2.69 8.80
CA ASP A 71 -21.15 3.66 7.74
C ASP A 71 -20.05 4.75 7.65
N PHE A 72 -18.87 4.51 8.23
CA PHE A 72 -17.75 5.44 8.20
C PHE A 72 -16.94 5.33 6.91
N TYR A 73 -17.25 6.20 5.94
CA TYR A 73 -16.70 6.12 4.58
C TYR A 73 -15.17 6.31 4.54
N GLU A 74 -14.59 7.18 5.38
CA GLU A 74 -13.15 7.36 5.45
C GLU A 74 -12.44 6.08 5.91
N GLY A 75 -13.04 5.33 6.83
CA GLY A 75 -12.52 4.03 7.30
C GLY A 75 -12.51 2.98 6.20
N LEU A 76 -13.60 2.89 5.42
CA LEU A 76 -13.70 1.98 4.28
C LEU A 76 -12.65 2.30 3.21
N LEU A 77 -12.50 3.58 2.87
CA LEU A 77 -11.49 4.04 1.91
C LEU A 77 -10.07 3.73 2.38
N ALA A 78 -9.77 3.97 3.66
CA ALA A 78 -8.46 3.69 4.22
C ALA A 78 -8.12 2.20 4.28
N LEU A 79 -9.10 1.35 4.59
CA LEU A 79 -8.91 -0.11 4.56
C LEU A 79 -8.63 -0.60 3.13
N GLY A 80 -9.38 -0.11 2.14
CA GLY A 80 -9.11 -0.39 0.73
C GLY A 80 -7.71 0.06 0.29
N GLN A 81 -7.30 1.27 0.69
CA GLN A 81 -5.96 1.78 0.42
C GLN A 81 -4.86 0.92 1.09
N GLN A 82 -5.07 0.48 2.32
CA GLN A 82 -4.14 -0.42 3.02
C GLN A 82 -3.98 -1.75 2.29
N HIS A 83 -5.07 -2.36 1.82
CA HIS A 83 -5.01 -3.59 1.02
C HIS A 83 -4.26 -3.39 -0.29
N PHE A 84 -4.52 -2.30 -1.00
CA PHE A 84 -3.83 -1.98 -2.25
C PHE A 84 -2.30 -1.83 -2.05
N GLU A 85 -1.88 -1.08 -1.03
CA GLU A 85 -0.46 -0.92 -0.73
C GLU A 85 0.21 -2.23 -0.26
N THR A 86 -0.53 -3.08 0.46
CA THR A 86 -0.05 -4.41 0.87
C THR A 86 0.17 -5.32 -0.34
N ALA A 87 -0.77 -5.30 -1.30
CA ALA A 87 -0.63 -6.05 -2.54
C ALA A 87 0.59 -5.58 -3.35
N LYS A 88 0.82 -4.27 -3.44
CA LYS A 88 2.01 -3.71 -4.10
C LYS A 88 3.31 -4.17 -3.42
N LEU A 89 3.36 -4.17 -2.09
CA LEU A 89 4.52 -4.64 -1.33
C LEU A 89 4.80 -6.14 -1.56
N GLN A 90 3.76 -6.96 -1.54
CA GLN A 90 3.88 -8.40 -1.77
C GLN A 90 4.35 -8.70 -3.21
N TRP A 91 3.79 -7.99 -4.20
CA TRP A 91 4.18 -8.12 -5.60
C TRP A 91 5.66 -7.76 -5.83
N SER A 92 6.11 -6.61 -5.31
CA SER A 92 7.50 -6.18 -5.51
C SER A 92 8.49 -7.13 -4.85
N PHE A 93 8.18 -7.63 -3.65
CA PHE A 93 9.04 -8.55 -2.91
C PHE A 93 9.11 -9.95 -3.55
N THR A 94 7.98 -10.46 -4.06
CA THR A 94 7.96 -11.76 -4.75
C THR A 94 8.71 -11.72 -6.09
N LEU A 95 8.59 -10.60 -6.83
CA LEU A 95 9.34 -10.36 -8.07
C LEU A 95 10.84 -10.32 -7.81
N ALA A 96 11.28 -9.62 -6.76
CA ALA A 96 12.68 -9.54 -6.35
C ALA A 96 13.26 -10.91 -5.95
N ASN A 97 12.45 -11.78 -5.33
CA ASN A 97 12.86 -13.12 -4.88
C ASN A 97 12.67 -14.24 -5.91
N LYS A 98 12.26 -13.95 -7.16
CA LYS A 98 12.03 -14.94 -8.24
C LYS A 98 11.02 -16.05 -7.92
N VAL A 99 10.11 -15.87 -6.95
CA VAL A 99 9.08 -16.86 -6.57
C VAL A 99 7.72 -16.39 -7.11
N CYS A 100 7.51 -16.44 -8.43
CA CYS A 100 6.35 -15.83 -9.08
C CYS A 100 5.45 -16.85 -9.81
N ARG A 101 4.99 -17.92 -9.16
CA ARG A 101 4.07 -18.87 -9.85
C ARG A 101 2.83 -19.38 -9.10
N ILE A 102 2.65 -19.09 -7.81
CA ILE A 102 1.60 -19.76 -7.00
C ILE A 102 0.57 -18.78 -6.40
N TYR A 103 0.90 -17.50 -6.24
CA TYR A 103 0.03 -16.53 -5.52
C TYR A 103 -1.16 -15.98 -6.33
N ILE A 104 -1.23 -16.28 -7.63
CA ILE A 104 -2.26 -15.69 -8.51
C ILE A 104 -3.63 -16.34 -8.31
N GLU A 105 -3.75 -17.60 -7.90
CA GLU A 105 -5.09 -18.20 -7.72
C GLU A 105 -5.89 -17.62 -6.54
N TRP A 106 -5.23 -17.09 -5.50
CA TRP A 106 -5.93 -16.59 -4.30
C TRP A 106 -6.27 -15.10 -4.34
N VAL A 107 -5.46 -14.28 -5.01
CA VAL A 107 -5.64 -12.82 -5.05
C VAL A 107 -6.71 -12.41 -6.08
N VAL A 108 -6.88 -13.23 -7.11
CA VAL A 108 -7.75 -12.93 -8.25
C VAL A 108 -9.24 -13.12 -7.91
N ASP A 109 -9.57 -14.03 -7.01
CA ASP A 109 -10.97 -14.30 -6.64
C ASP A 109 -11.61 -13.20 -5.78
N SER A 110 -10.81 -12.44 -5.00
CA SER A 110 -11.35 -11.42 -4.08
C SER A 110 -11.24 -9.99 -4.61
N ILE A 111 -10.21 -9.66 -5.41
CA ILE A 111 -9.91 -8.27 -5.82
C ILE A 111 -10.53 -7.90 -7.18
N ILE A 112 -10.66 -8.85 -8.12
CA ILE A 112 -11.22 -8.54 -9.46
C ILE A 112 -12.73 -8.22 -9.40
N LEU A 113 -13.49 -8.80 -8.47
CA LEU A 113 -14.93 -8.54 -8.37
C LEU A 113 -15.26 -7.12 -7.89
N LEU A 114 -14.44 -6.51 -7.03
CA LEU A 114 -14.67 -5.13 -6.56
C LEU A 114 -14.17 -4.08 -7.56
N GLN A 115 -13.11 -4.38 -8.32
CA GLN A 115 -12.62 -3.47 -9.36
C GLN A 115 -13.54 -3.46 -10.61
N PHE A 116 -14.15 -4.59 -10.99
CA PHE A 116 -15.10 -4.63 -12.11
C PHE A 116 -16.50 -4.12 -11.76
N ALA A 117 -16.98 -4.29 -10.53
CA ALA A 117 -18.31 -3.81 -10.13
C ALA A 117 -18.38 -2.28 -9.95
N ASN A 118 -17.27 -1.61 -9.65
CA ASN A 118 -17.26 -0.16 -9.36
C ASN A 118 -16.72 0.72 -10.50
N CYS A 119 -16.22 0.14 -11.60
CA CYS A 119 -15.68 0.89 -12.73
C CYS A 119 -16.75 1.42 -13.70
N ASN A 120 -18.02 1.02 -13.58
CA ASN A 120 -19.09 1.39 -14.53
C ASN A 120 -20.00 2.55 -14.09
N ARG A 121 -19.69 3.30 -13.03
CA ARG A 121 -20.50 4.49 -12.69
C ARG A 121 -19.78 5.60 -11.92
N LEU A 122 -18.77 6.24 -12.51
CA LEU A 122 -18.49 7.66 -12.21
C LEU A 122 -17.97 8.38 -13.49
N PRO A 123 -18.62 9.47 -13.94
CA PRO A 123 -18.31 10.13 -15.20
C PRO A 123 -17.45 11.38 -14.99
N TYR A 124 -16.18 11.27 -14.60
CA TYR A 124 -15.26 12.43 -14.70
C TYR A 124 -13.86 11.94 -15.07
N GLY A 125 -13.44 12.32 -16.28
CA GLY A 125 -12.18 11.90 -16.88
C GLY A 125 -10.96 12.53 -16.20
N LEU A 126 -10.03 11.68 -15.76
CA LEU A 126 -8.61 11.98 -15.61
C LEU A 126 -7.82 10.70 -15.97
N ALA A 127 -7.12 10.80 -17.10
CA ALA A 127 -6.04 9.99 -17.68
C ALA A 127 -5.94 8.47 -17.38
N SER A 128 -5.94 7.71 -18.48
CA SER A 128 -5.60 6.28 -18.60
C SER A 128 -4.13 5.97 -18.20
N PRO A 129 -3.86 4.78 -17.63
CA PRO A 129 -2.55 4.33 -17.18
C PRO A 129 -1.69 3.77 -18.32
N CYS A 130 -0.87 4.60 -18.94
CA CYS A 130 0.23 4.17 -19.81
C CYS A 130 1.41 5.12 -19.59
N ASP A 131 2.35 4.79 -18.68
CA ASP A 131 3.76 5.22 -18.74
C ASP A 131 4.61 4.63 -17.59
N LEU A 132 4.37 3.37 -17.20
CA LEU A 132 5.40 2.59 -16.51
C LEU A 132 6.24 1.89 -17.57
N LYS A 133 7.25 2.59 -18.09
CA LYS A 133 8.37 1.93 -18.78
C LYS A 133 9.18 1.16 -17.75
N ILE A 134 8.90 -0.13 -17.64
CA ILE A 134 9.79 -1.10 -16.99
C ILE A 134 10.97 -1.30 -17.95
N ASN A 135 12.02 -0.50 -17.79
CA ASN A 135 13.29 -0.80 -18.44
C ASN A 135 13.99 -1.89 -17.63
N ASN A 136 14.15 -3.06 -18.25
CA ASN A 136 14.91 -4.17 -17.71
C ASN A 136 16.32 -3.71 -17.32
N ALA A 137 16.73 -4.07 -16.10
CA ALA A 137 18.06 -3.78 -15.58
C ALA A 137 19.10 -4.67 -16.28
N SER A 138 19.69 -4.16 -17.35
CA SER A 138 20.98 -4.62 -17.89
C SER A 138 21.46 -3.67 -18.97
N ASP A 139 21.76 -2.42 -18.61
CA ASP A 139 22.79 -1.58 -19.26
C ASP A 139 22.96 -0.28 -18.46
N GLY A 140 24.21 0.14 -18.26
CA GLY A 140 24.58 1.27 -17.42
C GLY A 140 24.34 2.66 -18.02
N LEU A 141 24.33 3.66 -17.11
CA LEU A 141 24.45 5.12 -17.28
C LEU A 141 23.37 5.87 -18.09
N GLU A 142 22.75 6.90 -17.45
CA GLU A 142 23.16 8.31 -17.55
C GLU A 142 22.02 9.20 -16.98
N VAL A 143 22.23 9.82 -15.82
CA VAL A 143 21.27 10.78 -15.24
C VAL A 143 21.42 12.10 -16.01
N ARG A 144 20.52 12.36 -16.96
CA ARG A 144 20.39 13.70 -17.54
C ARG A 144 19.47 14.54 -16.66
N SER A 145 20.02 15.61 -16.12
CA SER A 145 19.32 16.69 -15.41
C SER A 145 18.26 17.34 -16.31
N CYS A 146 17.01 17.43 -15.83
CA CYS A 146 15.97 18.21 -16.50
C CYS A 146 16.31 19.71 -16.47
N PRO A 147 16.16 20.46 -17.58
CA PRO A 147 16.31 21.90 -17.56
C PRO A 147 15.13 22.54 -16.81
N VAL A 148 15.44 23.62 -16.10
CA VAL A 148 14.47 24.51 -15.47
C VAL A 148 13.90 25.43 -16.54
N SER A 149 12.57 25.49 -16.67
CA SER A 149 11.84 26.57 -17.33
C SER A 149 10.54 26.81 -16.59
#